data_AF-A0A4V5ZYX9-F1
#
_entry.id   AF-A0A4V5ZYX9-F1
#
_cell.length_a   1.000
_cell.length_b   1.000
_cell.length_c   1.000
_cell.angle_alpha   90.00
_cell.angle_beta   90.00
_cell.angle_gamma   90.00
#
_symmetry.space_group_name_H-M   'P 1'
#
loop_
_entity.id
_entity.type
_entity.pdbx_description
1 polymer ?
#
loop_
_entity_poly.entity_id
_entity_poly.type
_entity_poly.pdbx_seq_one_letter_code
_entity_poly.pdbx_strand_id
1 'polypeptide(L)' 'MLNLLAWQFAAPRYQEMIKLAWYKAGYLEEHPAEFVTPEKFCFRFQNLDANCACGELAVFRCSYCVHHCCIDHTIGHTC' A
#
# COMPACT_ATOMS: atom_id res chain seq x y z
N MET A 1 -14.55 3.25 -3.42
CA MET A 1 -13.27 3.81 -2.96
C MET A 1 -12.84 3.27 -1.59
N LEU A 2 -13.67 3.32 -0.54
CA LEU A 2 -13.32 2.80 0.80
C LEU A 2 -12.88 1.33 0.84
N ASN A 3 -13.59 0.44 0.13
CA ASN A 3 -13.26 -1.00 0.10
C ASN A 3 -11.91 -1.30 -0.59
N LEU A 4 -11.56 -0.53 -1.64
CA LEU A 4 -10.29 -0.68 -2.34
C LEU A 4 -9.11 -0.35 -1.42
N LEU A 5 -9.18 0.76 -0.68
CA LEU A 5 -8.12 1.15 0.25
C LEU A 5 -7.98 0.16 1.42
N ALA A 6 -9.10 -0.34 1.94
CA ALA A 6 -9.10 -1.34 2.99
C ALA A 6 -8.39 -2.64 2.54
N TRP A 7 -8.69 -3.12 1.32
CA TRP A 7 -7.99 -4.27 0.75
C TRP A 7 -6.49 -4.01 0.63
N GLN A 8 -6.09 -2.86 0.08
CA GLN A 8 -4.68 -2.51 -0.08
C GLN A 8 -3.92 -2.55 1.26
N PHE A 9 -4.53 -2.08 2.36
CA PHE A 9 -3.89 -2.11 3.68
C PHE A 9 -3.87 -3.48 4.36
N ALA A 10 -4.66 -4.44 3.86
CA ALA A 10 -4.59 -5.83 4.28
C ALA A 10 -3.44 -6.61 3.60
N ALA A 11 -2.69 -5.99 2.69
CA ALA A 11 -1.60 -6.66 2.00
C ALA A 11 -0.54 -7.19 3.00
N PRO A 12 0.03 -8.39 2.76
CA PRO A 12 0.98 -9.03 3.68
C PRO A 12 2.17 -8.13 4.07
N ARG A 13 2.58 -7.23 3.17
CA ARG A 13 3.65 -6.27 3.43
C ARG A 13 3.42 -5.31 4.60
N TYR A 14 2.18 -5.17 5.06
CA TYR A 14 1.82 -4.29 6.18
C TYR A 14 1.59 -5.07 7.48
N GLN A 15 1.95 -6.36 7.53
CA GLN A 15 1.81 -7.19 8.73
C GLN A 15 2.53 -6.58 9.94
N GLU A 16 3.76 -6.09 9.79
CA GLU A 16 4.50 -5.45 10.88
C GLU A 16 3.85 -4.13 11.34
N MET A 17 3.22 -3.38 10.42
CA MET A 17 2.43 -2.20 10.77
C MET A 17 1.19 -2.57 11.60
N ILE A 18 0.51 -3.67 11.26
CA ILE A 18 -0.65 -4.18 12.00
C ILE A 18 -0.20 -4.68 13.39
N LYS A 19 0.90 -5.43 13.46
CA LYS A 19 1.52 -5.87 14.72
C LYS A 19 1.87 -4.68 15.63
N LEU A 20 2.28 -3.54 15.07
CA LEU A 20 2.56 -2.34 15.88
C LEU A 20 1.33 -1.88 16.66
N ALA A 21 0.14 -1.97 16.09
CA ALA A 21 -1.10 -1.63 16.81
C ALA A 21 -1.33 -2.60 17.98
N TRP A 22 -1.05 -3.89 17.79
CA TRP A 22 -1.19 -4.92 18.83
C TRP A 22 -0.16 -4.76 19.94
N TYR A 23 1.11 -4.50 19.59
CA TYR A 23 2.16 -4.17 20.54
C TYR A 23 1.78 -2.96 21.40
N LYS A 24 1.31 -1.87 20.79
CA LYS A 24 0.87 -0.66 21.50
C LYS A 24 -0.34 -0.89 22.42
N ALA A 25 -1.17 -1.88 22.10
CA ALA A 25 -2.31 -2.28 22.93
C ALA A 25 -1.93 -3.31 24.02
N GLY A 26 -0.66 -3.74 24.09
CA GLY A 26 -0.17 -4.70 25.08
C GLY A 26 -0.44 -6.16 24.73
N TYR A 27 -0.86 -6.46 23.50
CA TYR A 27 -1.10 -7.85 23.04
C TYR A 27 0.16 -8.56 22.55
N LEU A 28 1.24 -7.83 22.31
CA LEU A 28 2.55 -8.37 21.95
C LEU A 28 3.59 -7.82 22.91
N GLU A 29 4.52 -8.67 23.35
CA GLU A 29 5.65 -8.28 24.19
C GLU A 29 6.80 -7.69 23.37
N GLU A 30 7.00 -8.21 22.16
CA GLU A 30 8.06 -7.78 21.26
C GLU A 30 7.60 -6.65 20.33
N HIS A 31 8.45 -5.63 20.18
CA HIS A 31 8.23 -4.59 19.20
C HIS A 31 8.41 -5.17 17.79
N PRO A 32 7.48 -4.90 16.83
CA PRO A 32 7.60 -5.42 15.47
C PRO A 32 8.84 -4.89 14.75
N ALA A 33 9.24 -5.56 13.67
CA ALA A 33 10.34 -5.11 12.82
C ALA A 33 10.01 -3.77 12.15
N GLU A 34 11.03 -3.09 11.63
CA GLU A 34 10.82 -1.90 10.81
C GLU A 34 9.96 -2.21 9.58
N PHE A 35 9.08 -1.27 9.23
CA PHE A 35 8.15 -1.44 8.12
C PHE A 35 7.99 -0.18 7.28
N VAL A 36 7.53 -0.36 6.05
CA VAL A 36 7.19 0.72 5.13
C VAL A 36 5.71 1.01 5.26
N THR A 37 5.35 2.26 5.52
CA THR A 37 3.95 2.68 5.61
C THR A 37 3.27 2.59 4.23
N PRO A 38 1.94 2.39 4.17
CA PRO A 38 1.20 2.47 2.91
C PRO A 38 1.37 3.81 2.20
N GLU A 39 1.54 4.90 2.96
CA GLU A 39 1.81 6.22 2.41
C GLU A 39 3.12 6.24 1.61
N LYS A 40 4.20 5.74 2.21
CA LYS A 40 5.51 5.64 1.55
C LYS A 40 5.49 4.64 0.39
N PHE A 41 4.78 3.52 0.56
CA PHE A 41 4.76 2.48 -0.47
C PHE A 41 3.85 2.83 -1.65
N CYS A 42 2.60 3.20 -1.40
CA CYS A 42 1.61 3.39 -2.46
C CYS A 42 1.77 4.73 -3.20
N PHE A 43 2.25 5.79 -2.54
CA PHE A 43 2.20 7.15 -3.08
C PHE A 43 3.57 7.81 -3.24
N ARG A 44 4.60 7.39 -2.48
CA ARG A 44 5.96 7.93 -2.59
C ARG A 44 6.91 7.00 -3.35
N PHE A 45 6.49 6.53 -4.52
CA PHE A 45 7.40 5.86 -5.44
C PHE A 45 8.32 6.90 -6.09
N GLN A 46 9.64 6.65 -6.09
CA GLN A 46 10.67 7.62 -6.49
C GLN A 46 10.63 8.00 -7.98
N ASN A 47 9.87 7.26 -8.78
CA ASN A 47 9.73 7.48 -10.21
C ASN A 47 8.58 8.45 -10.45
N LEU A 48 8.90 9.74 -10.55
CA LEU A 48 7.96 10.78 -11.02
C LEU A 48 7.45 10.50 -12.44
N ASP A 49 8.14 9.64 -13.19
CA ASP A 49 7.78 9.19 -14.54
C ASP A 49 7.11 7.81 -14.57
N ALA A 50 6.67 7.27 -13.43
CA ALA A 50 5.93 6.02 -13.45
C ALA A 50 4.59 6.22 -14.16
N ASN A 51 4.44 5.58 -15.32
CA ASN A 51 3.20 5.58 -16.06
C ASN A 51 2.37 4.34 -15.72
N CYS A 52 1.05 4.54 -15.75
CA CYS A 52 0.11 3.45 -15.83
C CYS A 52 0.29 2.71 -17.16
N ALA A 53 -0.19 1.46 -17.24
CA ALA A 53 -0.20 0.68 -18.48
C ALA A 53 -0.95 1.39 -19.64
N CYS A 54 -1.86 2.32 -19.34
CA CYS A 54 -2.54 3.13 -20.36
C CYS A 54 -1.76 4.36 -20.82
N GLY A 55 -0.53 4.57 -20.32
CA GLY A 55 0.33 5.71 -20.66
C GLY A 55 0.12 6.96 -19.81
N GLU A 56 -0.96 7.04 -19.02
CA GLU A 56 -1.22 8.14 -18.09
C GLU A 56 -0.27 8.11 -16.88
N LEU A 57 -0.06 9.27 -16.26
CA LEU A 57 0.73 9.38 -15.04
C LEU A 57 0.15 8.49 -13.94
N ALA A 58 0.98 7.64 -13.34
CA ALA A 58 0.57 6.86 -12.20
C ALA A 58 0.57 7.71 -10.92
N VAL A 59 -0.46 7.50 -10.10
CA VAL A 59 -0.64 8.19 -8.82
C VAL A 59 -0.67 7.21 -7.65
N PHE A 60 -0.69 5.91 -7.95
CA PHE A 60 -0.84 4.85 -6.95
C PHE A 60 -0.07 3.60 -7.37
N ARG A 61 0.62 2.98 -6.40
CA ARG A 61 1.23 1.65 -6.55
C ARG A 61 0.46 0.62 -5.75
N CYS A 62 0.02 -0.45 -6.41
CA CYS A 62 -0.71 -1.54 -5.78
C CYS A 62 0.16 -2.29 -4.76
N SER A 63 -0.39 -2.50 -3.56
CA SER A 63 0.27 -3.16 -2.42
C SER A 63 0.45 -4.67 -2.59
N TYR A 64 -0.29 -5.28 -3.51
CA TYR A 64 -0.22 -6.71 -3.83
C TYR A 64 0.67 -7.00 -5.04
N CYS A 65 0.32 -6.44 -6.20
CA CYS A 65 1.00 -6.74 -7.46
C CYS A 65 2.10 -5.74 -7.84
N VAL A 66 2.24 -4.63 -7.10
CA VAL A 66 3.28 -3.60 -7.33
C VAL A 66 3.08 -2.80 -8.64
N HIS A 67 1.98 -3.00 -9.37
CA HIS A 67 1.66 -2.19 -10.55
C HIS A 67 1.38 -0.73 -10.19
N HIS A 68 1.81 0.16 -11.08
CA HIS A 68 1.54 1.59 -11.02
C HIS A 68 0.26 1.89 -11.81
N CYS A 69 -0.68 2.59 -11.18
CA CYS A 69 -2.00 2.90 -11.72
C CYS A 69 -2.24 4.41 -11.69
N CYS A 70 -2.83 4.93 -12.79
CA CYS A 70 -3.46 6.24 -12.78
C CYS A 70 -4.78 6.17 -11.98
N ILE A 71 -5.39 7.32 -11.70
CA ILE A 71 -6.56 7.40 -10.83
C ILE A 71 -7.73 6.52 -11.31
N ASP A 72 -7.98 6.49 -12.62
CA ASP A 72 -9.07 5.71 -13.21
C ASP A 72 -8.82 4.21 -13.06
N HIS A 73 -7.60 3.78 -13.39
CA HIS A 73 -7.24 2.37 -13.26
C HIS A 73 -7.14 1.92 -11.80
N THR A 74 -6.81 2.79 -10.84
CA THR A 74 -6.83 2.44 -9.41
C THR A 74 -8.22 2.01 -8.94
N ILE A 75 -9.30 2.59 -9.49
CA ILE A 75 -10.68 2.26 -9.11
C ILE A 75 -11.08 0.87 -9.63
N GLY A 76 -10.66 0.53 -10.85
CA GLY A 76 -10.95 -0.76 -11.48
C GLY A 76 -9.91 -1.86 -11.21
N HIS A 77 -8.84 -1.56 -10.47
CA HIS A 77 -7.73 -2.48 -10.28
C HIS A 77 -8.09 -3.62 -9.32
N THR A 78 -8.08 -4.85 -9.82
CA THR A 78 -8.29 -6.08 -9.04
C THR A 78 -7.01 -6.92 -9.03
N CYS A 79 -6.64 -7.45 -7.86
CA CYS A 79 -5.52 -8.36 -7.64
C CYS A 79 -5.97 -9.55 -6.83
#